data_AF-A0A451GBX1-F1
#
_entry.id   AF-A0A451GBX1-F1
#
_cell.length_a   1.000
_cell.length_b   1.000
_cell.length_c   1.000
_cell.angle_alpha   90.00
_cell.angle_beta   90.00
_cell.angle_gamma   90.00
#
_symmetry.space_group_name_H-M   'P 1'
#
loop_
_entity.id
_entity.type
_entity.pdbx_description
1 polymer ?
#
loop_
_entity_poly.entity_id
_entity_poly.type
_entity_poly.pdbx_seq_one_letter_code
_entity_poly.pdbx_strand_id
1 'polypeptide(L)'
;MSQEHEEEVLWETVAILKEQNHSENALVLFKRLIEGTLSKLGLPTAFLDEVKIDLPSNEFIIRIRAQDKKIYESLKSKDTTAAYENLVDYVEKLSEVIPELDRKGILAKIIAGQTQMRVSVMPSSATTIPLQEEVDYANSYSTLEAAKIIGVSDQTIRRWCEKGKYPDAKKTEGNRWRIPKKYFKITLEEARKRKAFEHQLNEFNAQYGEVNDDDFL
;
A
#
# COMPACT_ATOMS: atom_id res chain seq x y z
N MET A 1 -15.27 -6.59 -9.47
CA MET A 1 -14.37 -7.75 -9.31
C MET A 1 -13.53 -7.49 -8.09
N SER A 2 -13.46 -8.45 -7.17
CA SER A 2 -12.83 -8.28 -5.86
C SER A 2 -11.31 -8.35 -5.99
N GLN A 3 -10.57 -7.56 -5.22
CA GLN A 3 -9.09 -7.55 -5.18
C GLN A 3 -8.47 -8.95 -4.95
N GLU A 4 -9.22 -9.84 -4.29
CA GLU A 4 -8.91 -11.27 -4.12
C GLU A 4 -8.85 -12.04 -5.44
N HIS A 5 -9.74 -11.74 -6.39
CA HIS A 5 -9.76 -12.39 -7.70
C HIS A 5 -8.58 -11.93 -8.58
N GLU A 6 -8.18 -10.67 -8.47
CA GLU A 6 -7.00 -10.15 -9.18
C GLU A 6 -5.71 -10.82 -8.69
N GLU A 7 -5.55 -11.03 -7.38
CA GLU A 7 -4.39 -11.73 -6.85
C GLU A 7 -4.39 -13.23 -7.14
N GLU A 8 -5.56 -13.88 -7.16
CA GLU A 8 -5.69 -15.27 -7.64
C GLU A 8 -5.20 -15.42 -9.08
N VAL A 9 -5.60 -14.51 -9.96
CA VAL A 9 -5.15 -14.48 -11.36
C VAL A 9 -3.64 -14.23 -11.45
N LEU A 10 -3.08 -13.36 -10.60
CA LEU A 10 -1.64 -13.10 -10.58
C LEU A 10 -0.83 -14.32 -10.14
N TRP A 11 -1.27 -15.08 -9.14
CA TRP A 11 -0.62 -16.33 -8.73
C TRP A 11 -0.62 -17.38 -9.86
N GLU A 12 -1.72 -17.48 -10.62
CA GLU A 12 -1.81 -18.35 -11.79
C GLU A 12 -0.92 -17.86 -12.93
N THR A 13 -0.80 -16.55 -13.11
CA THR A 13 0.08 -15.93 -14.10
C THR A 13 1.55 -16.25 -13.84
N VAL A 14 1.99 -16.33 -12.57
CA VAL A 14 3.36 -16.75 -12.24
C VAL A 14 3.64 -18.17 -12.73
N ALA A 15 2.70 -19.11 -12.54
CA ALA A 15 2.86 -20.49 -13.00
C ALA A 15 2.92 -20.57 -14.54
N ILE A 16 2.03 -19.83 -15.22
CA ILE A 16 1.97 -19.79 -16.69
C ILE A 16 3.25 -19.19 -17.29
N LEU A 17 3.73 -18.05 -16.76
CA LEU A 17 4.94 -17.40 -17.28
C LEU A 17 6.18 -18.29 -17.12
N LYS A 18 6.24 -19.06 -16.04
CA LYS A 18 7.30 -20.03 -15.84
C LYS A 18 7.23 -21.19 -16.84
N GLU A 19 6.05 -21.73 -17.12
CA GLU A 19 5.85 -22.76 -18.15
C GLU A 19 6.21 -22.25 -19.56
N GLN A 20 6.04 -20.95 -19.81
CA GLN A 20 6.40 -20.28 -21.05
C GLN A 20 7.88 -19.84 -21.13
N ASN A 21 8.74 -20.28 -20.20
CA ASN A 21 10.15 -19.88 -20.08
C ASN A 21 10.39 -18.37 -19.87
N HIS A 22 9.37 -17.60 -19.49
CA HIS A 22 9.51 -16.18 -19.12
C HIS A 22 9.89 -16.03 -17.64
N SER A 23 11.03 -16.62 -17.28
CA SER A 23 11.49 -16.77 -15.89
C SER A 23 11.70 -15.43 -15.17
N GLU A 24 12.20 -14.40 -15.86
CA GLU A 24 12.39 -13.06 -15.29
C GLU A 24 11.05 -12.42 -14.90
N ASN A 25 10.06 -12.49 -15.80
CA ASN A 25 8.72 -11.93 -15.54
C ASN A 25 8.01 -12.69 -14.42
N ALA A 26 8.15 -14.03 -14.39
CA ALA A 26 7.61 -14.86 -13.32
C ALA A 26 8.22 -14.49 -11.96
N LEU A 27 9.54 -14.23 -11.92
CA LEU A 27 10.23 -13.83 -10.69
C LEU A 27 9.78 -12.44 -10.20
N VAL A 28 9.66 -11.47 -11.11
CA VAL A 28 9.17 -10.13 -10.78
C VAL A 28 7.76 -10.18 -10.21
N LEU A 29 6.85 -10.94 -10.84
CA LEU A 29 5.48 -11.09 -10.33
C LEU A 29 5.44 -11.86 -9.01
N PHE A 30 6.26 -12.92 -8.86
CA PHE A 30 6.35 -13.67 -7.61
C PHE A 30 6.79 -12.77 -6.44
N LYS A 31 7.83 -11.96 -6.64
CA LYS A 31 8.28 -10.97 -5.66
C LYS A 31 7.18 -9.96 -5.34
N ARG A 32 6.47 -9.46 -6.35
CA ARG A 32 5.37 -8.51 -6.17
C ARG A 32 4.23 -9.08 -5.32
N LEU A 33 3.95 -10.38 -5.45
CA LEU A 33 2.93 -11.06 -4.64
C LEU A 33 3.36 -11.16 -3.18
N ILE A 34 4.62 -11.48 -2.90
CA ILE A 34 5.18 -11.49 -1.54
C ILE A 34 5.09 -10.09 -0.91
N GLU A 35 5.47 -9.05 -1.66
CA GLU A 35 5.34 -7.66 -1.22
C GLU A 35 3.87 -7.32 -0.88
N GLY A 36 2.93 -7.79 -1.69
CA GLY A 36 1.50 -7.62 -1.46
C GLY A 36 1.03 -8.23 -0.15
N THR A 37 1.41 -9.49 0.12
CA THR A 37 1.09 -10.20 1.37
C THR A 37 1.61 -9.42 2.58
N LEU A 38 2.89 -9.04 2.56
CA LEU A 38 3.52 -8.31 3.67
C LEU A 38 2.92 -6.92 3.86
N SER A 39 2.66 -6.19 2.77
CA SER A 39 2.09 -4.85 2.81
C SER A 39 0.69 -4.83 3.43
N LYS A 40 -0.12 -5.85 3.17
CA LYS A 40 -1.46 -5.99 3.77
C LYS A 40 -1.42 -6.26 5.28
N LEU A 41 -0.34 -6.88 5.76
CA LEU A 41 -0.05 -7.02 7.19
C LEU A 41 0.57 -5.75 7.80
N GLY A 42 0.84 -4.72 7.00
CA GLY A 42 1.54 -3.51 7.44
C GLY A 42 3.02 -3.76 7.76
N LEU A 43 3.63 -4.75 7.08
CA LEU A 43 5.02 -5.12 7.27
C LEU A 43 5.92 -4.42 6.23
N PRO A 44 7.18 -4.13 6.58
CA PRO A 44 8.15 -3.55 5.65
C PRO A 44 8.49 -4.54 4.54
N THR A 45 8.58 -4.06 3.31
CA THR A 45 8.90 -4.87 2.12
C THR A 45 10.24 -4.53 1.49
N ALA A 46 10.85 -3.38 1.84
CA ALA A 46 12.07 -2.88 1.21
C ALA A 46 13.26 -3.86 1.25
N PHE A 47 13.32 -4.73 2.26
CA PHE A 47 14.37 -5.74 2.34
C PHE A 47 14.31 -6.78 1.19
N LEU A 48 13.16 -6.94 0.53
CA LEU A 48 13.00 -7.83 -0.62
C LEU A 48 13.77 -7.32 -1.85
N ASP A 49 14.13 -6.04 -1.90
CA ASP A 49 15.01 -5.47 -2.94
C ASP A 49 16.49 -5.79 -2.72
N GLU A 50 16.87 -6.07 -1.47
CA GLU A 50 18.26 -6.33 -1.08
C GLU A 50 18.64 -7.81 -1.18
N VAL A 51 17.66 -8.71 -1.24
CA VAL A 51 17.87 -10.16 -1.17
C VAL A 51 17.67 -10.82 -2.53
N LYS A 52 18.48 -11.84 -2.79
CA LYS A 52 18.24 -12.70 -3.95
C LYS A 52 17.12 -13.68 -3.64
N ILE A 53 16.14 -13.73 -4.55
CA ILE A 53 15.03 -14.67 -4.52
C ILE A 53 15.18 -15.59 -5.72
N ASP A 54 15.20 -16.90 -5.48
CA ASP A 54 15.23 -17.89 -6.54
C ASP A 54 13.82 -18.13 -7.08
N LEU A 55 13.73 -18.48 -8.37
CA LEU A 55 12.44 -18.81 -8.97
C LEU A 55 11.93 -20.15 -8.39
N PRO A 56 10.79 -20.16 -7.69
CA PRO A 56 10.30 -21.35 -7.00
C PRO A 56 9.77 -22.45 -7.94
N SER A 57 9.66 -23.68 -7.42
CA SER A 57 8.94 -24.78 -8.09
C SER A 57 7.43 -24.49 -8.18
N ASN A 58 6.72 -25.12 -9.13
CA ASN A 58 5.25 -24.92 -9.25
C ASN A 58 4.53 -25.45 -7.99
N GLU A 59 5.03 -26.54 -7.41
CA GLU A 59 4.56 -27.07 -6.13
C GLU A 59 4.74 -26.05 -5.01
N PHE A 60 5.89 -25.36 -4.96
CA PHE A 60 6.12 -24.28 -4.01
C PHE A 60 5.11 -23.14 -4.19
N ILE A 61 4.88 -22.69 -5.42
CA ILE A 61 3.91 -21.62 -5.74
C ILE A 61 2.51 -21.97 -5.20
N ILE A 62 2.07 -23.21 -5.39
CA ILE A 62 0.77 -23.68 -4.86
C ILE A 62 0.76 -23.63 -3.32
N ARG A 63 1.83 -24.12 -2.68
CA ARG A 63 1.94 -24.17 -1.21
C ARG A 63 1.99 -22.77 -0.57
N ILE A 64 2.66 -21.81 -1.20
CA ILE A 64 2.75 -20.44 -0.68
C ILE A 64 1.48 -19.64 -0.97
N ARG A 65 0.83 -19.83 -2.13
CA ARG A 65 -0.51 -19.30 -2.43
C ARG A 65 -1.55 -19.74 -1.39
N ALA A 66 -1.56 -21.02 -1.04
CA ALA A 66 -2.48 -21.53 -0.02
C ALA A 66 -2.27 -20.86 1.35
N GLN A 67 -1.02 -20.50 1.66
CA GLN A 67 -0.69 -19.83 2.92
C GLN A 67 -1.07 -18.34 2.89
N ASP A 68 -0.82 -17.67 1.76
CA ASP A 68 -1.26 -16.30 1.48
C ASP A 68 -2.79 -16.15 1.68
N LYS A 69 -3.56 -17.12 1.16
CA LYS A 69 -5.02 -17.15 1.34
C LYS A 69 -5.45 -17.21 2.81
N LYS A 70 -4.80 -18.05 3.63
CA LYS A 70 -5.10 -18.14 5.07
C LYS A 70 -4.84 -16.82 5.79
N ILE A 71 -3.75 -16.13 5.45
CA ILE A 71 -3.46 -14.80 5.99
C ILE A 71 -4.60 -13.83 5.67
N TYR A 72 -5.09 -13.83 4.43
CA TYR A 72 -6.22 -12.96 4.04
C TYR A 72 -7.52 -13.32 4.73
N GLU A 73 -7.83 -14.61 4.87
CA GLU A 73 -9.00 -15.06 5.60
C GLU A 73 -8.97 -14.61 7.07
N SER A 74 -7.80 -14.72 7.73
CA SER A 74 -7.60 -14.23 9.09
C SER A 74 -7.69 -12.70 9.20
N LEU A 75 -7.17 -11.95 8.23
CA LEU A 75 -7.32 -10.50 8.19
C LEU A 75 -8.78 -10.07 7.99
N LYS A 76 -9.53 -10.78 7.15
CA LYS A 76 -10.95 -10.53 6.89
C LYS A 76 -11.82 -10.84 8.11
N SER A 77 -11.49 -11.88 8.87
CA SER A 77 -12.15 -12.22 10.14
C SER A 77 -11.71 -11.31 11.31
N LYS A 78 -10.78 -10.37 11.08
CA LYS A 78 -10.15 -9.50 12.08
C LYS A 78 -9.41 -10.26 13.19
N ASP A 79 -9.04 -11.50 12.94
CA ASP A 79 -8.20 -12.29 13.84
C ASP A 79 -6.73 -12.00 13.53
N THR A 80 -6.21 -10.97 14.21
CA THR A 80 -4.82 -10.55 14.02
C THR A 80 -3.84 -11.62 14.48
N THR A 81 -4.11 -12.29 15.59
CA THR A 81 -3.24 -13.37 16.10
C THR A 81 -3.09 -14.47 15.06
N ALA A 82 -4.21 -14.98 14.53
CA ALA A 82 -4.18 -16.01 13.50
C ALA A 82 -3.49 -15.53 12.21
N ALA A 83 -3.64 -14.25 11.84
CA ALA A 83 -2.96 -13.70 10.66
C ALA A 83 -1.43 -13.71 10.83
N TYR A 84 -0.93 -13.36 12.02
CA TYR A 84 0.51 -13.38 12.31
C TYR A 84 1.05 -14.79 12.55
N GLU A 85 0.25 -15.73 13.06
CA GLU A 85 0.63 -17.15 13.08
C GLU A 85 0.80 -17.68 11.66
N ASN A 86 -0.16 -17.40 10.76
CA ASN A 86 -0.05 -17.78 9.36
C ASN A 86 1.12 -17.09 8.65
N LEU A 87 1.52 -15.88 9.08
CA LEU A 87 2.73 -15.22 8.59
C LEU A 87 4.00 -15.99 8.98
N VAL A 88 4.08 -16.56 10.19
CA VAL A 88 5.28 -17.33 10.60
C VAL A 88 5.47 -18.54 9.68
N ASP A 89 4.40 -19.27 9.41
CA ASP A 89 4.40 -20.39 8.45
C ASP A 89 4.74 -19.92 7.03
N TYR A 90 4.27 -18.73 6.64
CA TYR A 90 4.57 -18.13 5.33
C TYR A 90 6.05 -17.78 5.20
N VAL A 91 6.64 -17.20 6.25
CA VAL A 91 8.07 -16.88 6.30
C VAL A 91 8.94 -18.14 6.33
N GLU A 92 8.49 -19.19 7.00
CA GLU A 92 9.16 -20.49 6.96
C GLU A 92 9.26 -21.02 5.53
N LYS A 93 8.16 -20.98 4.76
CA LYS A 93 8.18 -21.34 3.33
C LYS A 93 9.09 -20.42 2.53
N LEU A 94 9.04 -19.10 2.75
CA LEU A 94 9.92 -18.16 2.02
C LEU A 94 11.40 -18.46 2.22
N SER A 95 11.82 -18.98 3.36
CA SER A 95 13.21 -19.35 3.59
C SER A 95 13.71 -20.50 2.69
N GLU A 96 12.81 -21.25 2.03
CA GLU A 96 13.19 -22.26 1.01
C GLU A 96 13.66 -21.62 -0.30
N VAL A 97 13.28 -20.37 -0.59
CA VAL A 97 13.49 -19.69 -1.88
C VAL A 97 14.31 -18.41 -1.78
N ILE A 98 14.69 -18.02 -0.56
CA ILE A 98 15.59 -16.91 -0.27
C ILE A 98 16.87 -17.53 0.34
N PRO A 99 17.82 -18.00 -0.48
CA PRO A 99 18.98 -18.74 0.00
C PRO A 99 19.87 -17.93 0.96
N GLU A 100 19.79 -16.60 0.88
CA GLU A 100 20.57 -15.68 1.70
C GLU A 100 20.00 -15.48 3.11
N LEU A 101 18.74 -15.86 3.38
CA LEU A 101 18.08 -15.64 4.66
C LEU A 101 17.32 -16.88 5.14
N ASP A 102 17.67 -17.35 6.33
CA ASP A 102 16.85 -18.32 7.05
C ASP A 102 15.58 -17.66 7.63
N ARG A 103 14.67 -18.48 8.18
CA ARG A 103 13.44 -18.00 8.84
C ARG A 103 13.72 -16.86 9.83
N LYS A 104 14.79 -16.97 10.62
CA LYS A 104 15.16 -15.95 11.61
C LYS A 104 15.61 -14.65 10.95
N GLY A 105 16.41 -14.74 9.89
CA GLY A 105 16.88 -13.60 9.10
C GLY A 105 15.74 -12.81 8.48
N ILE A 106 14.76 -13.51 7.89
CA ILE A 106 13.57 -12.85 7.31
C ILE A 106 12.76 -12.15 8.41
N LEU A 107 12.46 -12.83 9.52
CA LEU A 107 11.75 -12.22 10.65
C LEU A 107 12.53 -11.04 11.24
N ALA A 108 13.85 -11.16 11.36
CA ALA A 108 14.71 -10.09 11.86
C ALA A 108 14.67 -8.86 10.93
N LYS A 109 14.69 -9.04 9.60
CA LYS A 109 14.53 -7.95 8.63
C LYS A 109 13.15 -7.29 8.75
N ILE A 110 12.08 -8.07 8.93
CA ILE A 110 10.72 -7.56 9.15
C ILE A 110 10.66 -6.72 10.43
N ILE A 111 11.15 -7.25 11.55
CA ILE A 111 11.13 -6.58 12.86
C ILE A 111 12.05 -5.34 12.85
N ALA A 112 13.24 -5.44 12.25
CA ALA A 112 14.18 -4.33 12.10
C ALA A 112 13.58 -3.20 11.25
N GLY A 113 12.91 -3.53 10.15
CA GLY A 113 12.21 -2.55 9.33
C GLY A 113 11.05 -1.88 10.09
N GLN A 114 10.27 -2.63 10.85
CA GLN A 114 9.20 -2.05 11.69
C GLN A 114 9.74 -1.14 12.80
N THR A 115 10.84 -1.53 13.43
CA THR A 115 11.49 -0.71 14.48
C THR A 115 12.13 0.52 13.87
N GLN A 116 12.76 0.47 12.70
CA GLN A 116 13.29 1.66 12.03
C GLN A 116 12.17 2.61 11.57
N MET A 117 11.04 2.08 11.09
CA MET A 117 9.84 2.88 10.82
C MET A 117 9.29 3.57 12.09
N ARG A 118 9.48 2.97 13.27
CA ARG A 118 9.07 3.55 14.57
C ARG A 118 10.13 4.46 15.21
N VAL A 119 11.42 4.15 15.07
CA VAL A 119 12.55 4.90 15.64
C VAL A 119 12.81 6.18 14.85
N SER A 120 12.49 6.21 13.55
CA SER A 120 12.43 7.45 12.77
C SER A 120 11.35 8.43 13.26
N VAL A 121 10.55 8.04 14.28
CA VAL A 121 9.45 8.84 14.85
C VAL A 121 9.66 9.14 16.36
N MET A 122 10.77 8.74 17.00
CA MET A 122 11.00 9.10 18.41
C MET A 122 12.07 10.20 18.62
N PRO A 123 11.70 11.35 19.22
CA PRO A 123 12.57 12.05 20.15
C PRO A 123 12.62 11.25 21.46
N SER A 124 13.83 11.04 21.96
CA SER A 124 14.08 10.41 23.25
C SER A 124 13.45 11.22 24.38
N SER A 125 12.55 10.63 25.16
CA SER A 125 12.54 10.71 26.63
C SER A 125 11.37 9.90 27.21
N ALA A 126 11.72 9.01 28.13
CA ALA A 126 10.77 8.36 29.03
C ALA A 126 10.07 9.40 29.92
N THR A 127 8.76 9.32 30.09
CA THR A 127 7.99 9.50 31.34
C THR A 127 6.51 9.21 31.06
N THR A 128 5.89 8.53 32.02
CA THR A 128 4.52 8.00 32.08
C THR A 128 3.42 9.10 32.06
N ILE A 129 2.19 8.72 31.62
CA ILE A 129 0.84 9.36 31.76
C ILE A 129 0.37 10.20 30.52
N PRO A 130 -0.95 10.27 30.17
CA PRO A 130 -1.97 9.27 29.84
C PRO A 130 -2.38 9.33 28.34
N LEU A 131 -3.24 8.40 27.91
CA LEU A 131 -3.78 8.23 26.56
C LEU A 131 -4.39 9.53 25.96
N GLN A 132 -3.60 10.31 25.23
CA GLN A 132 -4.09 11.23 24.20
C GLN A 132 -3.83 10.57 22.85
N GLU A 133 -4.90 10.32 22.09
CA GLU A 133 -4.81 9.72 20.77
C GLU A 133 -3.90 10.57 19.86
N GLU A 134 -2.65 10.14 19.71
CA GLU A 134 -1.69 10.80 18.83
C GLU A 134 -2.28 10.88 17.43
N VAL A 135 -2.44 12.11 16.95
CA VAL A 135 -2.91 12.37 15.60
C VAL A 135 -1.80 11.84 14.67
N ASP A 136 -2.04 10.75 13.96
CA ASP A 136 -1.08 10.19 13.00
C ASP A 136 -0.88 11.17 11.82
N TYR A 137 0.11 12.05 11.96
CA TYR A 137 0.46 13.06 10.97
C TYR A 137 1.04 12.45 9.68
N ALA A 138 1.67 11.27 9.77
CA ALA A 138 2.31 10.63 8.62
C ALA A 138 1.27 9.98 7.68
N ASN A 139 0.16 9.49 8.24
CA ASN A 139 -0.92 8.85 7.50
C ASN A 139 -2.18 9.70 7.32
N SER A 140 -2.04 11.02 7.43
CA SER A 140 -3.14 11.97 7.20
C SER A 140 -2.73 13.06 6.22
N TYR A 141 -3.73 13.58 5.50
CA TYR A 141 -3.62 14.79 4.71
C TYR A 141 -4.15 15.98 5.51
N SER A 142 -3.53 17.13 5.32
CA SER A 142 -4.13 18.41 5.66
C SER A 142 -5.35 18.70 4.77
N THR A 143 -6.19 19.64 5.19
CA THR A 143 -7.31 20.12 4.37
C THR A 143 -6.87 20.65 3.01
N LEU A 144 -5.68 21.27 2.94
CA LEU A 144 -5.13 21.81 1.71
C LEU A 144 -4.72 20.71 0.72
N GLU A 145 -4.13 19.63 1.23
CA GLU A 145 -3.75 18.48 0.40
C GLU A 145 -4.99 17.71 -0.06
N ALA A 146 -5.94 17.47 0.84
CA ALA A 146 -7.24 16.89 0.52
C ALA A 146 -8.00 17.70 -0.55
N ALA A 147 -7.94 19.04 -0.44
CA ALA A 147 -8.52 19.96 -1.42
C ALA A 147 -7.89 19.78 -2.81
N LYS A 148 -6.55 19.66 -2.88
CA LYS A 148 -5.83 19.39 -4.13
C LYS A 148 -6.19 18.03 -4.73
N ILE A 149 -6.35 17.01 -3.89
CA ILE A 149 -6.70 15.66 -4.34
C ILE A 149 -8.11 15.62 -4.95
N ILE A 150 -9.07 16.21 -4.26
CA ILE A 150 -10.48 16.16 -4.66
C ILE A 150 -10.79 17.21 -5.75
N GLY A 151 -10.02 18.29 -5.83
CA GLY A 151 -10.29 19.40 -6.75
C GLY A 151 -11.32 20.40 -6.21
N VAL A 152 -11.34 20.63 -4.90
CA VAL A 152 -12.24 21.61 -4.24
C VAL A 152 -11.44 22.62 -3.43
N SER A 153 -12.12 23.63 -2.86
CA SER A 153 -11.46 24.60 -1.97
C SER A 153 -11.13 24.01 -0.59
N ASP A 154 -10.08 24.54 0.06
CA ASP A 154 -9.73 24.21 1.46
C ASP A 154 -10.92 24.41 2.41
N GLN A 155 -11.70 25.48 2.20
CA GLN A 155 -12.88 25.80 2.99
C GLN A 155 -13.98 24.74 2.85
N THR A 156 -14.16 24.18 1.65
CA THR A 156 -15.11 23.09 1.40
C THR A 156 -14.73 21.85 2.20
N ILE A 157 -13.44 21.49 2.24
CA ILE A 157 -12.96 20.35 3.00
C ILE A 157 -13.16 20.57 4.51
N ARG A 158 -12.88 21.76 5.05
CA ARG A 158 -13.13 22.08 6.46
C ARG A 158 -14.59 21.90 6.85
N ARG A 159 -15.52 22.41 6.02
CA ARG A 159 -16.97 22.21 6.23
C ARG A 159 -17.36 20.75 6.21
N TRP A 160 -16.72 19.93 5.37
CA TRP A 160 -16.96 18.49 5.33
C TRP A 160 -16.45 17.76 6.57
N CYS A 161 -15.29 18.15 7.10
CA CYS A 161 -14.79 17.65 8.38
C CYS A 161 -15.74 18.01 9.53
N GLU A 162 -16.20 19.26 9.60
CA GLU A 162 -17.16 19.72 10.62
C GLU A 162 -18.49 18.98 10.56
N LYS A 163 -18.93 18.60 9.35
CA LYS A 163 -20.14 17.80 9.13
C LYS A 163 -19.93 16.28 9.31
N GLY A 164 -18.74 15.84 9.69
CA GLY A 164 -18.45 14.42 9.92
C GLY A 164 -18.36 13.57 8.64
N LYS A 165 -18.18 14.16 7.45
CA LYS A 165 -17.98 13.40 6.21
C LYS A 165 -16.75 12.49 6.27
N TYR A 166 -15.77 12.87 7.10
CA TYR A 166 -14.60 12.08 7.43
C TYR A 166 -14.63 11.76 8.93
N PRO A 167 -15.26 10.65 9.35
CA PRO A 167 -15.47 10.32 10.76
C PRO A 167 -14.17 10.29 11.59
N ASP A 168 -13.07 9.88 10.99
CA ASP A 168 -11.76 9.77 11.66
C ASP A 168 -10.88 11.02 11.47
N ALA A 169 -11.43 12.11 10.91
CA ALA A 169 -10.69 13.35 10.81
C ALA A 169 -10.58 14.01 12.18
N LYS A 170 -9.37 14.42 12.57
CA LYS A 170 -9.09 15.03 13.87
C LYS A 170 -8.55 16.44 13.72
N LYS A 171 -8.89 17.30 14.68
CA LYS A 171 -8.24 18.61 14.82
C LYS A 171 -6.98 18.45 15.66
N THR A 172 -5.89 19.00 15.15
CA THR A 172 -4.62 19.14 15.87
C THR A 172 -4.71 20.29 16.86
N GLU A 173 -3.76 20.38 17.79
CA GLU A 173 -3.68 21.48 18.79
C GLU A 173 -3.70 22.88 18.14
N GLY A 174 -3.22 23.02 16.90
CA GLY A 174 -3.28 24.26 16.12
C GLY A 174 -4.60 24.51 15.36
N ASN A 175 -5.71 23.86 15.73
CA ASN A 175 -7.02 23.94 15.06
C ASN A 175 -6.96 23.63 13.55
N ARG A 176 -5.98 22.81 13.13
CA ARG A 176 -5.84 22.32 11.76
C ARG A 176 -6.35 20.89 11.68
N TRP A 177 -7.20 20.63 10.71
CA TRP A 177 -7.71 19.28 10.45
C TRP A 177 -6.65 18.37 9.85
N ARG A 178 -6.74 17.10 10.21
CA ARG A 178 -5.99 15.98 9.66
C ARG A 178 -6.98 14.91 9.25
N ILE A 179 -6.93 14.55 7.97
CA ILE A 179 -7.88 13.64 7.34
C ILE A 179 -7.11 12.39 6.93
N PRO A 180 -7.44 11.21 7.47
CA PRO A 180 -6.75 9.98 7.12
C PRO A 180 -6.69 9.72 5.61
N LYS A 181 -5.52 9.28 5.12
CA LYS A 181 -5.29 9.04 3.69
C LYS A 181 -6.24 8.01 3.08
N LYS A 182 -6.76 7.07 3.89
CA LYS A 182 -7.73 6.03 3.48
C LYS A 182 -9.01 6.55 2.81
N TYR A 183 -9.37 7.82 3.02
CA TYR A 183 -10.55 8.42 2.39
C TYR A 183 -10.30 8.88 0.96
N PHE A 184 -9.07 8.80 0.46
CA PHE A 184 -8.67 9.26 -0.86
C PHE A 184 -8.20 8.08 -1.69
N LYS A 185 -8.72 7.99 -2.93
CA LYS A 185 -8.37 6.90 -3.86
C LYS A 185 -7.05 7.11 -4.59
N ILE A 186 -6.59 8.36 -4.65
CA ILE A 186 -5.38 8.76 -5.36
C ILE A 186 -4.46 9.52 -4.40
N THR A 187 -3.17 9.48 -4.69
CA THR A 187 -2.16 10.20 -3.91
C THR A 187 -2.13 11.69 -4.27
N LEU A 188 -1.51 12.50 -3.40
CA LEU A 188 -1.28 13.92 -3.70
C LEU A 188 -0.44 14.12 -4.96
N GLU A 189 0.50 13.22 -5.25
CA GLU A 189 1.32 13.29 -6.47
C GLU A 189 0.51 13.00 -7.73
N GLU A 190 -0.33 11.97 -7.71
CA GLU A 190 -1.24 11.66 -8.81
C GLU A 190 -2.21 12.82 -9.07
N ALA A 191 -2.71 13.46 -8.02
CA ALA A 191 -3.54 14.65 -8.15
C ALA A 191 -2.79 15.83 -8.80
N ARG A 192 -1.50 16.01 -8.48
CA ARG A 192 -0.65 17.03 -9.12
C ARG A 192 -0.42 16.71 -10.59
N LYS A 193 -0.14 15.45 -10.93
CA LYS A 193 0.03 15.00 -12.33
C LYS A 193 -1.25 15.24 -13.14
N ARG A 194 -2.41 14.87 -12.59
CA ARG A 194 -3.71 15.13 -13.21
C ARG A 194 -3.92 16.62 -13.49
N LYS A 195 -3.63 17.48 -12.50
CA LYS A 195 -3.81 18.93 -12.64
C LYS A 195 -2.85 19.54 -13.67
N ALA A 196 -1.61 19.05 -13.74
CA ALA A 196 -0.64 19.50 -14.73
C ALA A 196 -1.08 19.10 -16.16
N PHE A 197 -1.59 17.88 -16.32
CA PHE A 197 -2.15 17.41 -17.59
C PHE A 197 -3.38 18.23 -18.00
N GLU A 198 -4.31 18.47 -17.07
CA GLU A 198 -5.51 19.29 -17.32
C GLU A 198 -5.15 20.73 -17.73
N HIS A 199 -4.10 21.30 -17.12
CA HIS A 199 -3.58 22.61 -17.52
C HIS A 199 -3.05 22.61 -18.95
N GLN A 200 -2.22 21.61 -19.30
CA GLN A 200 -1.67 21.47 -20.65
C GLN A 200 -2.79 21.28 -21.69
N LEU A 201 -3.82 20.51 -21.36
CA LEU A 201 -4.96 20.29 -22.25
C LEU A 201 -5.77 21.58 -22.43
N ASN A 202 -5.99 22.35 -21.36
CA ASN A 202 -6.70 23.62 -21.44
C ASN A 202 -5.91 24.68 -22.22
N GLU A 203 -4.57 24.73 -22.08
CA GLU A 203 -3.71 25.59 -22.89
C GLU A 203 -3.73 25.18 -24.37
N PHE A 204 -3.69 23.88 -24.66
CA PHE A 204 -3.81 23.36 -26.02
C PHE A 204 -5.17 23.73 -26.64
N ASN A 205 -6.27 23.50 -25.93
CA ASN A 205 -7.62 23.84 -26.41
C ASN A 205 -7.80 25.36 -26.59
N ALA A 206 -7.21 26.18 -25.72
CA ALA A 206 -7.22 27.63 -25.87
C ALA A 206 -6.43 28.12 -27.11
N GLN A 207 -5.41 27.37 -27.54
CA GLN A 207 -4.57 27.71 -28.69
C GLN A 207 -5.12 27.18 -30.02
N TYR A 208 -5.74 26.00 -30.02
CA TYR A 208 -6.15 25.30 -31.24
C TYR A 208 -7.68 25.23 -31.44
N GLY A 209 -8.47 25.73 -30.48
CA GLY A 209 -9.92 25.57 -30.46
C GLY A 209 -10.32 24.19 -29.91
N GLU A 210 -11.51 24.10 -29.31
CA GLU A 210 -12.07 22.80 -28.96
C GLU A 210 -12.39 22.04 -30.24
N VAL A 211 -11.88 20.81 -30.36
CA VAL A 211 -12.26 19.91 -31.45
C VAL A 211 -13.73 19.57 -31.24
N ASN A 212 -14.61 20.12 -32.07
CA ASN A 212 -16.00 19.73 -32.10
C ASN A 212 -16.10 18.37 -32.80
N ASP A 213 -16.81 17.42 -32.17
CA ASP A 213 -17.08 16.11 -32.75
C ASP A 213 -17.89 16.18 -34.07
N ASP A 214 -18.43 17.36 -34.42
CA ASP A 214 -19.15 17.63 -35.67
C ASP A 214 -18.23 17.79 -36.90
N ASP A 215 -16.91 17.93 -36.73
CA ASP A 215 -15.95 18.05 -37.86
C ASP A 215 -15.55 16.69 -38.49
N PHE A 216 -16.11 15.58 -38.00
CA PHE A 216 -15.81 14.21 -38.46
C PHE A 216 -16.99 13.48 -39.11
N LEU A 217 -18.09 14.19 -39.47
CA LEU A 217 -19.26 13.63 -40.16
C LEU A 217 -19.32 13.96 -41.66
#